data_AF-A0A6C0LM24-F1
#
_entry.id   AF-A0A6C0LM24-F1
#
_cell.length_a   1.000
_cell.length_b   1.000
_cell.length_c   1.000
_cell.angle_alpha   90.00
_cell.angle_beta   90.00
_cell.angle_gamma   90.00
#
_symmetry.space_group_name_H-M   'P 1'
#
loop_
_entity.id
_entity.type
_entity.pdbx_description
1 polymer ?
#
loop_
_entity_poly.entity_id
_entity_poly.type
_entity_poly.pdbx_seq_one_letter_code
_entity_poly.pdbx_strand_id
1 'polypeptide(L)'
;MNKYFVEFLGTMFLMYTILATGNWAAIGAALGIAALLGGPISGGSYNPAVSCALYAAGKLSKADLLPYIIVEILGALAAYYLYKMYIEKK
;
A
#
# COMPACT_ATOMS: atom_id res chain seq x y z
N MET A 1 -12.48 1.93 10.61
CA MET A 1 -11.33 2.71 10.09
C MET A 1 -11.66 3.24 8.71
N ASN A 2 -11.10 4.40 8.33
CA ASN A 2 -11.30 4.97 7.00
C ASN A 2 -10.51 4.18 5.95
N LYS A 3 -11.16 3.72 4.87
CA LYS A 3 -10.55 2.93 3.78
C LYS A 3 -9.30 3.59 3.15
N TYR A 4 -9.30 4.92 3.00
CA TYR A 4 -8.16 5.66 2.45
C TYR A 4 -6.94 5.62 3.37
N PHE A 5 -7.18 5.64 4.68
CA PHE A 5 -6.12 5.55 5.68
C PHE A 5 -5.52 4.14 5.71
N VAL A 6 -6.34 3.11 5.50
CA VAL A 6 -5.88 1.72 5.38
C VAL A 6 -5.00 1.55 4.14
N GLU A 7 -5.43 2.05 2.98
CA GLU A 7 -4.63 2.02 1.74
C GLU A 7 -3.29 2.75 1.90
N PHE A 8 -3.29 3.92 2.54
CA PHE A 8 -2.07 4.67 2.86
C PHE A 8 -1.11 3.85 3.73
N LEU A 9 -1.59 3.32 4.87
CA LEU A 9 -0.74 2.57 5.82
C LEU A 9 -0.25 1.24 5.23
N GLY A 10 -1.11 0.52 4.51
CA GLY A 10 -0.74 -0.72 3.86
C GLY A 10 0.32 -0.51 2.77
N THR A 11 0.17 0.55 1.95
CA THR A 11 1.17 0.89 0.93
C THR A 11 2.49 1.33 1.58
N MET A 12 2.42 2.14 2.64
CA MET A 12 3.60 2.56 3.39
C MET A 12 4.35 1.36 3.97
N PHE A 13 3.64 0.42 4.59
CA PHE A 13 4.23 -0.80 5.15
C PHE A 13 4.87 -1.69 4.09
N LEU A 14 4.16 -1.90 2.97
CA LEU A 14 4.66 -2.69 1.84
C LEU A 14 5.92 -2.06 1.24
N MET A 15 5.86 -0.77 0.90
CA MET A 15 6.98 -0.06 0.27
C MET A 15 8.20 0.01 1.20
N TYR A 16 8.00 0.23 2.51
CA TYR A 16 9.11 0.23 3.47
C TYR A 16 9.79 -1.14 3.51
N THR A 17 9.01 -2.23 3.52
CA THR A 17 9.54 -3.60 3.52
C THR A 17 10.36 -3.89 2.26
N ILE A 18 9.89 -3.41 1.09
CA ILE A 18 10.64 -3.51 -0.17
C ILE A 18 12.00 -2.82 -0.05
N LEU A 19 12.02 -1.56 0.37
CA LEU A 19 13.25 -0.77 0.48
C LEU A 19 14.21 -1.34 1.53
N ALA A 20 13.69 -1.77 2.68
CA ALA A 20 14.51 -2.23 3.81
C ALA A 20 15.12 -3.62 3.61
N THR A 21 14.49 -4.47 2.80
CA THR A 21 14.89 -5.90 2.74
C THR A 21 15.28 -6.38 1.35
N GLY A 22 14.64 -5.89 0.29
CA GLY A 22 14.75 -6.48 -1.05
C GLY A 22 14.40 -7.98 -1.12
N ASN A 23 13.86 -8.57 -0.05
CA ASN A 23 13.65 -10.01 0.07
C ASN A 23 12.22 -10.38 -0.33
N TRP A 24 12.09 -11.24 -1.32
CA TRP A 24 10.78 -11.62 -1.88
C TRP A 24 9.82 -12.24 -0.85
N ALA A 25 10.33 -13.02 0.11
CA ALA A 25 9.49 -13.66 1.13
C ALA A 25 8.98 -12.64 2.15
N ALA A 26 9.83 -11.69 2.56
CA ALA A 26 9.44 -10.60 3.45
C ALA A 26 8.39 -9.68 2.80
N ILE A 27 8.59 -9.34 1.52
CA ILE A 27 7.65 -8.52 0.75
C ILE A 27 6.30 -9.23 0.61
N GLY A 28 6.31 -10.53 0.26
CA GLY A 28 5.11 -11.34 0.17
C GLY A 28 4.36 -11.45 1.49
N ALA A 29 5.08 -11.66 2.59
CA ALA A 29 4.50 -11.70 3.93
C ALA A 29 3.89 -10.34 4.33
N ALA A 30 4.58 -9.23 4.07
CA ALA A 30 4.06 -7.89 4.36
C ALA A 30 2.76 -7.59 3.60
N LEU A 31 2.72 -7.91 2.31
CA LEU A 31 1.49 -7.79 1.51
C LEU A 31 0.39 -8.70 2.05
N GLY A 32 0.70 -9.95 2.37
CA GLY A 32 -0.27 -10.90 2.93
C GLY A 32 -0.88 -10.42 4.25
N ILE A 33 -0.06 -9.92 5.17
CA ILE A 33 -0.52 -9.35 6.45
C ILE A 33 -1.39 -8.11 6.20
N ALA A 34 -0.95 -7.19 5.34
CA ALA A 34 -1.73 -5.99 5.00
C ALA A 34 -3.09 -6.38 4.38
N ALA A 35 -3.14 -7.37 3.50
CA ALA A 35 -4.36 -7.84 2.87
C ALA A 35 -5.31 -8.53 3.87
N LEU A 36 -4.77 -9.37 4.77
CA LEU A 36 -5.56 -10.05 5.80
C LEU A 36 -6.23 -9.07 6.77
N LEU A 37 -5.50 -8.03 7.18
CA LEU A 37 -5.97 -7.07 8.18
C LEU A 37 -6.79 -5.93 7.58
N GLY A 38 -6.32 -5.35 6.48
CA GLY A 38 -6.93 -4.17 5.87
C GLY A 38 -7.87 -4.47 4.70
N GLY A 39 -7.77 -5.66 4.08
CA GLY A 39 -8.63 -6.09 2.99
C GLY A 39 -10.12 -5.99 3.29
N PRO A 40 -10.63 -6.45 4.45
CA PRO A 40 -12.03 -6.29 4.83
C PRO A 40 -12.51 -4.84 4.97
N ILE A 41 -11.59 -3.87 5.06
CA ILE A 41 -11.90 -2.45 5.27
C ILE A 41 -11.79 -1.64 3.97
N SER A 42 -10.75 -1.88 3.17
CA SER A 42 -10.47 -1.07 1.96
C SER A 42 -10.49 -1.84 0.64
N GLY A 43 -10.53 -3.18 0.68
CA GLY A 43 -10.33 -4.03 -0.49
C GLY A 43 -8.86 -4.43 -0.71
N GLY A 44 -7.93 -3.81 0.02
CA GLY A 44 -6.53 -4.22 0.12
C GLY A 44 -5.74 -4.08 -1.17
N SER A 45 -5.86 -2.93 -1.83
CA SER A 45 -5.19 -2.67 -3.11
C SER A 45 -3.69 -2.43 -2.94
N TYR A 46 -3.35 -1.47 -2.09
CA TYR A 46 -2.01 -1.03 -1.71
C TYR A 46 -1.07 -0.70 -2.89
N ASN A 47 -1.65 -0.46 -4.06
CA ASN A 47 -0.95 -0.31 -5.34
C ASN A 47 -1.88 0.30 -6.40
N PRO A 48 -1.49 1.39 -7.08
CA PRO A 48 -2.28 2.02 -8.13
C PRO A 48 -2.74 1.08 -9.26
N ALA A 49 -1.89 0.14 -9.68
CA ALA A 49 -2.24 -0.84 -10.71
C ALA A 49 -3.29 -1.84 -10.22
N VAL A 50 -3.22 -2.23 -8.93
CA VAL A 50 -4.23 -3.10 -8.31
C VAL A 50 -5.54 -2.33 -8.13
N SER A 51 -5.51 -1.05 -7.78
CA SER A 51 -6.68 -0.18 -7.71
C SER A 51 -7.41 -0.11 -9.06
N CYS A 52 -6.65 0.07 -10.15
CA CYS A 52 -7.18 0.02 -11.51
C CYS A 52 -7.78 -1.36 -11.84
N ALA A 53 -7.12 -2.45 -11.46
CA ALA A 53 -7.62 -3.80 -11.68
C ALA A 53 -8.90 -4.10 -10.90
N LEU A 54 -8.99 -3.66 -9.63
CA LEU A 54 -10.18 -3.79 -8.81
C LEU A 54 -11.34 -2.95 -9.35
N TYR A 55 -11.06 -1.75 -9.86
CA TYR A 55 -12.06 -0.93 -10.57
C TYR A 55 -12.56 -1.64 -11.83
N ALA A 56 -11.66 -2.14 -12.67
CA ALA A 56 -12.01 -2.88 -13.88
C ALA A 56 -12.81 -4.16 -13.57
N ALA A 57 -12.55 -4.80 -12.43
CA ALA A 57 -13.28 -5.97 -11.95
C ALA A 57 -14.62 -5.64 -11.25
N GLY A 58 -15.02 -4.36 -11.18
CA GLY A 58 -16.25 -3.92 -10.50
C GLY A 58 -16.19 -4.03 -8.96
N LYS A 59 -14.99 -4.18 -8.39
CA LYS A 59 -14.75 -4.34 -6.94
C LYS A 59 -14.36 -3.02 -6.26
N LEU A 60 -14.07 -1.97 -7.02
CA LEU A 60 -13.81 -0.62 -6.54
C LEU A 60 -14.72 0.37 -7.27
N SER A 61 -15.29 1.33 -6.53
CA SER A 61 -16.15 2.34 -7.15
C SER A 61 -15.34 3.35 -7.96
N LYS A 62 -15.94 3.91 -9.02
CA LYS A 62 -15.29 4.97 -9.84
C LYS A 62 -14.86 6.18 -9.00
N ALA A 63 -15.66 6.53 -7.99
CA ALA A 63 -15.38 7.65 -7.10
C ALA A 63 -14.17 7.41 -6.20
N ASP A 64 -13.82 6.14 -5.94
CA ASP A 64 -12.72 5.76 -5.06
C ASP A 64 -11.40 5.54 -5.80
N LEU A 65 -11.43 5.28 -7.12
CA LEU A 65 -10.24 4.95 -7.90
C LEU A 65 -9.14 6.01 -7.77
N LEU A 66 -9.47 7.27 -8.07
CA LEU A 66 -8.48 8.35 -8.02
C LEU A 66 -8.01 8.64 -6.57
N PRO A 67 -8.90 8.74 -5.56
CA PRO A 67 -8.48 8.83 -4.17
C PRO A 67 -7.55 7.70 -3.72
N TYR A 68 -7.80 6.45 -4.11
CA TYR A 68 -6.94 5.31 -3.78
C TYR A 68 -5.54 5.48 -4.35
N ILE A 69 -5.43 5.77 -5.65
CA ILE A 69 -4.14 6.02 -6.30
C ILE A 69 -3.35 7.12 -5.58
N ILE A 70 -4.02 8.22 -5.20
CA ILE A 70 -3.37 9.32 -4.48
C ILE A 70 -2.84 8.85 -3.12
N VAL A 71 -3.65 8.17 -2.31
CA VAL A 71 -3.21 7.76 -0.96
C VAL A 71 -2.19 6.63 -0.99
N GLU A 72 -2.24 5.75 -1.99
CA GLU A 72 -1.22 4.71 -2.21
C GLU A 72 0.13 5.37 -2.58
N ILE A 73 0.14 6.33 -3.51
CA ILE A 73 1.36 7.10 -3.86
C ILE A 73 1.91 7.84 -2.64
N LEU A 74 1.05 8.52 -1.87
CA LEU A 74 1.47 9.20 -0.64
C LEU A 74 2.03 8.22 0.41
N GLY A 75 1.45 7.03 0.54
CA GLY A 75 1.94 5.98 1.42
C GLY A 75 3.33 5.48 1.02
N ALA A 76 3.55 5.24 -0.28
CA ALA A 76 4.85 4.85 -0.81
C ALA A 76 5.92 5.94 -0.59
N LEU A 77 5.57 7.21 -0.82
CA LEU A 77 6.46 8.34 -0.55
C LEU A 77 6.81 8.46 0.93
N ALA A 78 5.82 8.32 1.82
CA ALA A 78 6.05 8.33 3.27
C ALA A 78 7.02 7.22 3.69
N ALA A 79 6.87 6.01 3.13
CA ALA A 79 7.80 4.91 3.36
C ALA A 79 9.23 5.23 2.92
N TYR A 80 9.40 5.82 1.74
CA TYR A 80 10.71 6.23 1.24
C TYR A 80 11.38 7.25 2.15
N TYR A 81 10.66 8.29 2.60
CA TYR A 81 11.21 9.28 3.53
C TYR A 81 11.58 8.67 4.88
N LEU A 82 10.76 7.76 5.41
CA LEU A 82 11.08 7.01 6.63
C LEU A 82 12.34 6.16 6.45
N TYR A 83 12.43 5.41 5.35
CA TYR A 83 13.60 4.60 5.05
C TYR A 83 14.88 5.45 4.96
N LYS A 84 14.83 6.57 4.23
CA LYS A 84 15.95 7.50 4.09
C LYS A 84 16.38 8.12 5.41
N MET A 85 15.43 8.41 6.31
CA MET A 85 15.73 9.03 7.60
C MET A 85 16.47 8.10 8.55
N TYR A 86 16.11 6.81 8.58
CA TYR A 86 16.56 5.87 9.61
C TYR A 86 17.54 4.80 9.14
N ILE A 87 17.56 4.46 7.86
CA ILE A 87 18.39 3.37 7.32
C ILE A 87 19.49 3.89 6.40
N GLU A 88 19.15 4.70 5.39
CA GLU A 88 20.10 5.12 4.34
C GLU A 88 21.19 6.10 4.82
N LYS A 89 21.01 6.74 5.98
CA LYS A 89 21.99 7.68 6.56
C LYS A 89 23.09 7.01 7.40
N LYS A 90 23.19 5.68 7.41
CA LYS A 90 24.36 4.93 7.88
C LYS A 90 25.19 4.46 6.69
#